data_AF-A0A3D0W9D4-F1
#
_entry.id   AF-A0A3D0W9D4-F1
#
_cell.length_a   1.000
_cell.length_b   1.000
_cell.length_c   1.000
_cell.angle_alpha   90.00
_cell.angle_beta   90.00
_cell.angle_gamma   90.00
#
_symmetry.space_group_name_H-M   'P 1'
#
loop_
_entity.id
_entity.type
_entity.pdbx_description
1 polymer ?
#
loop_
_entity_poly.entity_id
_entity_poly.type
_entity_poly.pdbx_seq_one_letter_code
_entity_poly.pdbx_strand_id
1 'polypeptide(L)' 'MTSVYDFSARAIDGAEVSLDRFRGQALLIVNTASKCGFTGQYEGLE' A
#
# COMPACT_ATOMS: atom_id res chain seq x y z
N MET A 1 -8.21 -20.31 4.34
CA MET A 1 -7.25 -19.40 5.02
C MET A 1 -7.29 -18.09 4.26
N THR A 2 -7.45 -16.98 4.96
CA THR A 2 -7.46 -15.64 4.34
C THR A 2 -6.02 -15.15 4.18
N SER A 3 -5.70 -14.62 3.01
CA SER A 3 -4.40 -14.05 2.64
C SER A 3 -4.54 -12.59 2.24
N VAL A 4 -3.43 -11.85 2.20
CA VAL A 4 -3.39 -10.47 1.67
C VAL A 4 -3.88 -10.41 0.22
N TYR A 5 -3.69 -11.49 -0.54
CA TYR A 5 -4.08 -11.57 -1.96
C TYR A 5 -5.60 -11.63 -2.20
N ASP A 6 -6.39 -11.88 -1.15
CA ASP A 6 -7.85 -11.92 -1.25
C ASP A 6 -8.48 -10.51 -1.22
N PHE A 7 -7.68 -9.47 -0.99
CA PHE A 7 -8.14 -8.09 -0.84
C PHE A 7 -7.88 -7.25 -2.09
N SER A 8 -8.68 -6.19 -2.23
CA SER A 8 -8.45 -5.10 -3.17
C SER A 8 -8.42 -3.77 -2.41
N ALA A 9 -7.70 -2.79 -2.97
CA ALA A 9 -7.62 -1.44 -2.43
C ALA A 9 -7.83 -0.43 -3.55
N ARG A 10 -8.49 0.67 -3.21
CA ARG A 10 -8.67 1.80 -4.13
C ARG A 10 -7.40 2.65 -4.18
N ALA A 11 -6.86 2.81 -5.38
CA ALA A 11 -5.72 3.69 -5.65
C ALA A 11 -6.11 5.17 -5.55
N ILE A 12 -5.10 6.05 -5.52
CA ILE A 12 -5.29 7.50 -5.36
C ILE A 12 -6.06 8.14 -6.53
N ASP A 13 -6.02 7.53 -7.70
CA ASP A 13 -6.77 7.93 -8.90
C ASP A 13 -8.21 7.36 -8.93
N GLY A 14 -8.59 6.55 -7.94
CA GLY A 14 -9.91 5.94 -7.83
C GLY A 14 -10.02 4.55 -8.46
N ALA A 15 -8.97 4.04 -9.12
CA ALA A 15 -8.98 2.69 -9.68
C ALA A 15 -8.93 1.61 -8.58
N GLU A 16 -9.61 0.49 -8.79
CA GLU A 16 -9.54 -0.66 -7.88
C GLU A 16 -8.31 -1.52 -8.21
N VAL A 17 -7.49 -1.83 -7.21
CA VAL A 17 -6.26 -2.62 -7.35
C VAL A 17 -6.35 -3.87 -6.49
N SER A 18 -6.40 -5.04 -7.13
CA SER A 18 -6.26 -6.32 -6.42
C SER A 18 -4.83 -6.48 -5.88
N LEU A 19 -4.69 -6.89 -4.62
CA LEU A 19 -3.38 -7.14 -4.01
C LEU A 19 -2.74 -8.45 -4.50
N ASP A 20 -3.49 -9.34 -5.16
CA ASP A 20 -2.97 -10.56 -5.79
C ASP A 20 -1.89 -10.27 -6.84
N ARG A 21 -1.92 -9.08 -7.47
CA ARG A 21 -0.92 -8.67 -8.45
C ARG A 21 0.52 -8.65 -7.93
N PHE A 22 0.71 -8.59 -6.61
CA PHE A 22 2.02 -8.57 -5.95
C PHE A 22 2.47 -9.94 -5.47
N ARG A 23 1.77 -11.02 -5.87
CA ARG A 23 2.09 -12.39 -5.45
C ARG A 23 3.52 -12.77 -5.81
N GLY A 24 4.21 -13.34 -4.83
CA GLY A 24 5.61 -13.76 -4.98
C GLY A 24 6.63 -12.65 -4.78
N GLN A 25 6.19 -11.43 -4.43
CA GLN A 25 7.05 -10.31 -4.08
C GLN A 25 6.95 -10.01 -2.58
N ALA A 26 7.99 -9.41 -2.01
CA ALA A 26 7.89 -8.82 -0.68
C ALA A 26 6.98 -7.59 -0.74
N LEU A 27 5.96 -7.54 0.12
CA LEU A 27 4.96 -6.47 0.16
C LEU A 27 5.05 -5.71 1.50
N LEU A 28 5.34 -4.41 1.43
CA LEU A 28 5.32 -3.50 2.57
C LEU A 28 4.09 -2.59 2.50
N ILE A 29 3.26 -2.59 3.53
CA ILE A 29 2.06 -1.75 3.63
C ILE A 29 2.32 -0.67 4.69
N VAL A 30 2.21 0.60 4.30
CA VAL A 30 2.47 1.74 5.19
C VAL A 30 1.23 2.63 5.24
N ASN A 31 0.76 2.95 6.44
CA ASN A 31 -0.26 3.98 6.62
C ASN A 31 0.39 5.37 6.65
N THR A 32 -0.02 6.24 5.75
CA THR A 32 0.56 7.60 5.61
C THR A 32 -0.48 8.68 5.92
N ALA A 33 -0.04 9.88 6.29
CA ALA A 33 -0.90 11.03 6.52
C ALA A 33 -0.28 12.31 5.93
N SER A 34 -1.01 13.02 5.07
CA SER A 34 -0.49 14.17 4.31
C SER A 34 -0.35 15.46 5.11
N LYS A 35 -0.98 15.56 6.29
CA LYS A 35 -0.98 16.76 7.14
C LYS A 35 -0.25 16.56 8.47
N CYS A 36 0.64 15.57 8.53
CA CYS A 36 1.45 15.29 9.70
C CYS A 36 2.88 15.77 9.46
N GLY A 37 3.53 16.34 10.49
CA GLY A 37 4.93 16.80 10.45
C GLY A 37 5.97 15.69 10.22
N PHE A 38 5.53 14.47 9.90
CA PHE A 38 6.34 13.28 9.64
C PHE A 38 6.46 12.94 8.15
N THR A 39 6.20 13.91 7.26
CA THR A 39 6.28 13.71 5.80
C THR A 39 7.69 13.29 5.34
N GLY A 40 8.74 13.62 6.10
CA GLY A 40 10.11 13.12 5.83
C GLY A 40 10.26 11.60 5.90
N GLN A 41 9.28 10.86 6.45
CA GLN A 41 9.30 9.39 6.45
C GLN A 41 9.24 8.78 5.04
N TYR A 42 8.80 9.53 4.02
CA TYR A 42 8.81 9.05 2.63
C TYR A 42 10.23 8.76 2.12
N GLU A 43 11.26 9.48 2.57
CA GLU A 43 12.64 9.29 2.09
C GLU A 43 13.24 7.92 2.45
N GLY A 44 12.77 7.27 3.52
CA GLY A 44 13.22 5.94 3.93
C GLY A 44 12.41 4.79 3.33
N LEU A 45 11.43 5.10 2.48
CA LEU A 45 10.54 4.11 1.86
C LEU A 45 10.86 3.85 0.38
N GLU A 46 11.81 4.61 -0.19
CA GLU A 46 12.33 4.41 -1.56
C GLU A 46 13.60 3.55 -1.61
#